data_AF-S9VZM6-F1
#
_entry.id   AF-S9VZM6-F1
#
_cell.length_a   1.000
_cell.length_b   1.000
_cell.length_c   1.000
_cell.angle_alpha   90.00
_cell.angle_beta   90.00
_cell.angle_gamma   90.00
#
_symmetry.space_group_name_H-M   'P 1'
#
loop_
_entity.id
_entity.type
_entity.pdbx_description
1 polymer ?
#
loop_
_entity_poly.entity_id
_entity_poly.type
_entity_poly.pdbx_seq_one_letter_code
_entity_poly.pdbx_strand_id
1 'polypeptide(L)'
;MTTAFWIFKLVLMVYPFCLAQAVTYNGANTRNNFGVHPFDETIISPDSYLLLNGGGDQSLYGSLTNYGELFVTDDNNGALAPIFDVLKADHVRNYGDIVLDQCDALFSSVYHWTPDEFVNTGNIWFKGKGNVGGSSFDINPFDDVVNNGTINYVQCYSNDPVGGLFGAFFIHTQDPLKSIVQNNGGICLHNVKFQALQDIRGDGCVTIGEGAGYFLEVGALTSAKDGSVMNGGTIYMSASNSHLRIDESYFKAGTLGAYVAGFGNGNIIEVNGIITTVDYNDGNLRICIVFGCLDINIGPGYDPSLFEHSMIGQLIGDSAGHYTVKYNGAPPSGRPSSCPVCPSAPSGPSLSQSSSDRDDSDSKSVSGSTGITASTFTTVTLSGPSADTTTVV
;
A
#
# COMPACT_ATOMS: atom_id res chain seq x y z
N MET A 1 -25.47 53.48 56.12
CA MET A 1 -24.06 53.32 55.71
C MET A 1 -23.85 51.83 55.48
N THR A 2 -24.10 51.39 54.25
CA THR A 2 -23.08 51.02 53.23
C THR A 2 -22.56 49.60 53.44
N THR A 3 -23.07 48.64 52.62
CA THR A 3 -22.33 47.87 51.58
C THR A 3 -21.81 46.52 52.10
N ALA A 4 -21.76 45.39 51.39
CA ALA A 4 -22.13 45.02 50.03
C ALA A 4 -21.94 43.50 49.84
N PHE A 5 -22.77 42.92 48.97
CA PHE A 5 -22.47 41.92 47.94
C PHE A 5 -21.96 40.51 48.27
N TRP A 6 -22.87 39.57 47.99
CA TRP A 6 -22.61 38.25 47.41
C TRP A 6 -21.86 38.35 46.07
N ILE A 7 -20.83 37.52 45.85
CA ILE A 7 -20.33 37.17 44.52
C ILE A 7 -20.13 35.66 44.46
N PHE A 8 -20.97 35.02 43.65
CA PHE A 8 -20.77 33.68 43.10
C PHE A 8 -19.47 33.66 42.28
N LYS A 9 -18.55 32.74 42.57
CA LYS A 9 -17.46 32.39 41.64
C LYS A 9 -18.05 31.62 40.47
N LEU A 10 -18.33 32.33 39.37
CA LEU A 10 -18.44 31.72 38.05
C LEU A 10 -17.01 31.56 37.52
N VAL A 11 -16.44 30.37 37.63
CA VAL A 11 -15.22 30.01 36.90
C VAL A 11 -15.65 29.76 35.46
N LEU A 12 -15.54 30.78 34.62
CA LEU A 12 -15.52 30.62 33.17
C LEU A 12 -14.23 29.85 32.81
N MET A 13 -14.33 28.53 32.72
CA MET A 13 -13.41 27.74 31.89
C MET A 13 -13.63 28.20 30.45
N VAL A 14 -12.82 29.15 30.01
CA VAL A 14 -12.63 29.41 28.59
C VAL A 14 -11.84 28.21 28.07
N TYR A 15 -12.54 27.17 27.62
CA TYR A 15 -11.96 26.24 26.66
C TYR A 15 -11.53 27.09 25.46
N PRO A 16 -10.26 27.04 25.02
CA PRO A 16 -9.98 27.52 23.68
C PRO A 16 -10.84 26.65 22.77
N PHE A 17 -11.82 27.26 22.10
CA PHE A 17 -12.43 26.67 20.93
C PHE A 17 -11.27 26.41 19.96
N CYS A 18 -10.78 25.17 19.88
CA CYS A 18 -10.13 24.71 18.68
C CYS A 18 -11.17 24.85 17.58
N LEU A 19 -11.06 25.91 16.79
CA LEU A 19 -11.84 26.02 15.57
C LEU A 19 -11.38 24.88 14.68
N ALA A 20 -12.31 24.00 14.29
CA ALA A 20 -12.02 23.00 13.31
C ALA A 20 -11.60 23.70 12.01
N GLN A 21 -10.40 23.43 11.50
CA GLN A 21 -9.88 24.02 10.28
C GLN A 21 -9.91 22.97 9.17
N ALA A 22 -10.83 23.14 8.21
CA ALA A 22 -10.81 22.42 6.96
C ALA A 22 -10.08 23.27 5.90
N VAL A 23 -9.21 22.64 5.10
CA VAL A 23 -8.59 23.27 3.94
C VAL A 23 -9.17 22.65 2.67
N THR A 24 -9.72 23.51 1.82
CA THR A 24 -10.21 23.12 0.50
C THR A 24 -9.30 23.68 -0.58
N TYR A 25 -8.75 22.79 -1.37
CA TYR A 25 -7.92 23.13 -2.53
C TYR A 25 -8.80 23.26 -3.77
N ASN A 26 -8.92 24.49 -4.28
CA ASN A 26 -9.71 24.83 -5.47
C ASN A 26 -8.79 25.36 -6.57
N GLY A 27 -8.87 24.78 -7.76
CA GLY A 27 -8.11 25.19 -8.93
C GLY A 27 -6.76 24.49 -9.07
N ALA A 28 -6.06 24.83 -10.16
CA ALA A 28 -5.04 23.98 -10.74
C ALA A 28 -3.64 24.03 -10.10
N ASN A 29 -3.38 24.66 -8.95
CA ASN A 29 -2.01 24.70 -8.42
C ASN A 29 -1.96 25.02 -6.92
N THR A 30 -1.88 24.01 -6.05
CA THR A 30 -1.35 24.20 -4.69
C THR A 30 -0.19 23.26 -4.45
N ARG A 31 0.99 23.88 -4.27
CA ARG A 31 2.24 23.23 -3.90
C ARG A 31 2.51 23.53 -2.44
N ASN A 32 2.67 22.49 -1.64
CA ASN A 32 3.19 22.64 -0.29
C ASN A 32 4.52 21.88 -0.19
N ASN A 33 5.56 22.62 0.19
CA ASN A 33 6.85 22.04 0.52
C ASN A 33 6.87 21.76 2.02
N PHE A 34 6.99 20.49 2.38
CA PHE A 34 7.29 19.99 3.72
C PHE A 34 6.27 20.29 4.83
N GLY A 35 5.91 19.24 5.56
CA GLY A 35 5.56 19.37 6.97
C GLY A 35 4.31 18.61 7.38
N VAL A 36 4.09 18.64 8.68
CA VAL A 36 2.81 18.27 9.29
C VAL A 36 1.75 19.23 8.78
N HIS A 37 0.68 18.71 8.18
CA HIS A 37 -0.50 19.47 7.82
C HIS A 37 -1.55 19.30 8.94
N PRO A 38 -1.64 20.25 9.90
CA PRO A 38 -2.43 20.08 11.12
C PRO A 38 -3.91 20.43 10.91
N PHE A 39 -4.43 20.23 9.70
CA PHE A 39 -5.84 20.52 9.39
C PHE A 39 -6.70 19.35 9.84
N ASP A 40 -7.90 19.65 10.34
CA ASP A 40 -8.87 18.62 10.73
C ASP A 40 -9.48 17.94 9.49
N GLU A 41 -9.50 18.64 8.34
CA GLU A 41 -9.91 18.06 7.06
C GLU A 41 -9.13 18.68 5.88
N THR A 42 -8.75 17.83 4.93
CA THR A 42 -8.21 18.18 3.62
C THR A 42 -9.19 17.75 2.54
N ILE A 43 -9.67 18.71 1.76
CA ILE A 43 -10.58 18.47 0.63
C ILE A 43 -9.90 18.92 -0.66
N ILE A 44 -9.79 18.03 -1.64
CA ILE A 44 -9.31 18.34 -2.99
C ILE A 44 -10.53 18.33 -3.91
N SER A 45 -10.88 19.50 -4.45
CA SER A 45 -12.05 19.67 -5.32
C SER A 45 -11.87 18.96 -6.67
N PRO A 46 -12.98 18.68 -7.39
CA PRO A 46 -12.90 18.25 -8.79
C PRO A 46 -12.07 19.22 -9.63
N ASP A 47 -11.42 18.70 -10.68
CA ASP A 47 -10.57 19.47 -11.60
C ASP A 47 -9.41 20.24 -10.93
N SER A 48 -9.06 19.87 -9.70
CA SER A 48 -7.99 20.47 -8.90
C SER A 48 -6.97 19.40 -8.52
N TYR A 49 -5.73 19.81 -8.25
CA TYR A 49 -4.74 18.90 -7.70
C TYR A 49 -4.02 19.49 -6.49
N LEU A 50 -3.59 18.61 -5.58
CA LEU A 50 -2.65 18.91 -4.51
C LEU A 50 -1.34 18.18 -4.79
N LEU A 51 -0.24 18.94 -4.93
CA LEU A 51 1.11 18.37 -5.06
C LEU A 51 1.88 18.61 -3.76
N LEU A 52 2.18 17.52 -3.07
CA LEU A 52 3.12 17.46 -1.96
C LEU A 52 4.44 16.95 -2.50
N ASN A 53 5.40 17.85 -2.66
CA ASN A 53 6.66 17.54 -3.29
C ASN A 53 7.83 17.98 -2.40
N GLY A 54 8.73 17.05 -2.09
CA GLY A 54 9.92 17.31 -1.28
C GLY A 54 10.32 16.16 -0.37
N GLY A 55 11.62 16.06 -0.13
CA GLY A 55 12.24 14.95 0.58
C GLY A 55 12.17 14.95 2.12
N GLY A 56 11.27 14.16 2.69
CA GLY A 56 11.12 13.99 4.14
C GLY A 56 9.72 13.54 4.53
N ASP A 57 9.45 13.46 5.83
CA ASP A 57 8.16 13.01 6.34
C ASP A 57 7.04 14.02 6.06
N GLN A 58 5.93 13.50 5.57
CA GLN A 58 4.71 14.22 5.25
C GLN A 58 3.59 13.57 6.05
N SER A 59 2.72 14.37 6.66
CA SER A 59 1.58 13.82 7.40
C SER A 59 0.34 14.67 7.27
N LEU A 60 -0.79 14.02 7.01
CA LEU A 60 -2.13 14.60 7.12
C LEU A 60 -2.73 14.13 8.45
N TYR A 61 -2.99 15.05 9.38
CA TYR A 61 -3.52 14.72 10.72
C TYR A 61 -5.05 14.78 10.82
N GLY A 62 -5.73 14.98 9.70
CA GLY A 62 -7.18 15.07 9.62
C GLY A 62 -7.72 14.33 8.41
N SER A 63 -9.05 14.31 8.29
CA SER A 63 -9.75 13.56 7.25
C SER A 63 -9.34 13.99 5.85
N LEU A 64 -9.28 13.03 4.94
CA LEU A 64 -8.96 13.28 3.53
C LEU A 64 -10.18 12.98 2.67
N THR A 65 -10.64 13.98 1.93
CA THR A 65 -11.66 13.81 0.88
C THR A 65 -11.08 14.26 -0.47
N ASN A 66 -10.80 13.33 -1.36
CA ASN A 66 -10.22 13.61 -2.68
C ASN A 66 -11.26 13.42 -3.80
N TYR A 67 -11.64 14.50 -4.48
CA TYR A 67 -12.43 14.46 -5.73
C TYR A 67 -11.59 14.81 -6.98
N GLY A 68 -10.38 15.31 -6.78
CA GLY A 68 -9.45 15.68 -7.84
C GLY A 68 -8.24 14.75 -7.84
N GLU A 69 -7.04 15.33 -7.79
CA GLU A 69 -5.79 14.58 -7.82
C GLU A 69 -4.88 14.93 -6.63
N LEU A 70 -4.37 13.92 -5.92
CA LEU A 70 -3.34 14.07 -4.90
C LEU A 70 -2.05 13.44 -5.40
N PHE A 71 -0.99 14.24 -5.54
CA PHE A 71 0.35 13.76 -5.87
C PHE A 71 1.26 13.96 -4.66
N VAL A 72 1.89 12.88 -4.20
CA VAL A 72 2.94 12.91 -3.18
C VAL A 72 4.21 12.34 -3.79
N THR A 73 5.17 13.21 -4.10
CA THR A 73 6.35 12.84 -4.89
C THR A 73 7.65 13.32 -4.24
N ASP A 74 8.75 12.63 -4.53
CA ASP A 74 10.09 13.17 -4.31
C ASP A 74 10.82 13.32 -5.63
N ASP A 75 10.83 14.55 -6.16
CA ASP A 75 11.61 14.94 -7.33
C ASP A 75 13.07 15.28 -7.01
N ASN A 76 13.44 15.32 -5.72
CA ASN A 76 14.70 15.86 -5.25
C ASN A 76 15.70 14.77 -4.85
N ASN A 77 15.86 13.71 -5.65
CA ASN A 77 17.03 12.82 -5.80
C ASN A 77 17.93 12.55 -4.55
N GLY A 78 17.36 12.56 -3.34
CA GLY A 78 18.13 13.04 -2.19
C GLY A 78 17.38 13.03 -0.85
N ALA A 79 16.07 12.79 -0.84
CA ALA A 79 15.33 12.60 0.40
C ALA A 79 15.76 11.33 1.12
N LEU A 80 15.90 11.43 2.44
CA LEU A 80 15.94 10.26 3.30
C LEU A 80 14.52 9.72 3.46
N ALA A 81 14.33 8.42 3.18
CA ALA A 81 13.14 7.58 3.44
C ALA A 81 11.85 8.36 3.79
N PRO A 82 11.14 8.95 2.81
CA PRO A 82 9.98 9.76 3.14
C PRO A 82 8.87 8.88 3.71
N ILE A 83 8.36 9.26 4.87
CA ILE A 83 7.14 8.71 5.45
C ILE A 83 5.95 9.55 4.97
N PHE A 84 4.87 8.93 4.49
CA PHE A 84 3.60 9.65 4.29
C PHE A 84 2.48 8.99 5.10
N ASP A 85 2.08 9.69 6.16
CA ASP A 85 1.07 9.20 7.08
C ASP A 85 -0.24 9.97 6.97
N VAL A 86 -1.35 9.23 7.07
CA VAL A 86 -2.68 9.81 7.35
C VAL A 86 -3.08 9.30 8.72
N LEU A 87 -2.93 10.17 9.73
CA LEU A 87 -3.05 9.81 11.14
C LEU A 87 -4.28 10.46 11.76
N LYS A 88 -5.02 9.71 12.58
CA LYS A 88 -6.17 10.23 13.37
C LYS A 88 -7.23 10.95 12.52
N ALA A 89 -7.38 10.51 11.28
CA ALA A 89 -8.43 10.98 10.39
C ALA A 89 -9.74 10.28 10.72
N ASP A 90 -10.87 10.97 10.74
CA ASP A 90 -12.17 10.29 10.82
C ASP A 90 -12.41 9.47 9.54
N HIS A 91 -11.92 9.94 8.39
CA HIS A 91 -12.05 9.20 7.14
C HIS A 91 -10.94 9.48 6.13
N VAL A 92 -10.69 8.50 5.27
CA VAL A 92 -10.06 8.68 3.96
C VAL A 92 -11.08 8.29 2.90
N ARG A 93 -11.52 9.25 2.10
CA ARG A 93 -12.44 9.06 0.99
C ARG A 93 -11.80 9.51 -0.31
N ASN A 94 -11.53 8.56 -1.19
CA ASN A 94 -10.96 8.82 -2.51
C ASN A 94 -11.97 8.56 -3.62
N TYR A 95 -12.34 9.61 -4.34
CA TYR A 95 -13.18 9.59 -5.54
C TYR A 95 -12.40 9.91 -6.82
N GLY A 96 -11.18 10.45 -6.69
CA GLY A 96 -10.29 10.81 -7.79
C GLY A 96 -9.00 9.99 -7.79
N ASP A 97 -7.88 10.62 -8.12
CA ASP A 97 -6.59 9.95 -8.26
C ASP A 97 -5.65 10.31 -7.10
N ILE A 98 -5.04 9.32 -6.45
CA ILE A 98 -3.98 9.52 -5.46
C ILE A 98 -2.73 8.80 -5.95
N VAL A 99 -1.65 9.55 -6.20
CA VAL A 99 -0.36 9.03 -6.62
C VAL A 99 0.68 9.33 -5.56
N LEU A 100 1.14 8.29 -4.87
CA LEU A 100 2.30 8.35 -3.98
C LEU A 100 3.48 7.76 -4.73
N ASP A 101 4.39 8.61 -5.20
CA ASP A 101 5.50 8.20 -6.06
C ASP A 101 6.87 8.51 -5.45
N GLN A 102 7.50 7.45 -4.97
CA GLN A 102 8.81 7.48 -4.32
C GLN A 102 9.80 6.53 -5.01
N CYS A 103 9.64 6.31 -6.32
CA CYS A 103 10.62 5.52 -7.09
C CYS A 103 12.05 6.11 -6.97
N ASP A 104 12.15 7.43 -7.01
CA ASP A 104 13.41 8.17 -7.08
C ASP A 104 13.99 8.54 -5.70
N ALA A 105 13.31 8.19 -4.60
CA ALA A 105 13.82 8.38 -3.24
C ALA A 105 15.15 7.62 -3.02
N LEU A 106 15.99 8.05 -2.07
CA LEU A 106 17.26 7.36 -1.77
C LEU A 106 17.05 6.05 -1.00
N PHE A 107 16.02 5.99 -0.18
CA PHE A 107 15.68 4.85 0.67
C PHE A 107 14.23 4.43 0.46
N SER A 108 13.88 3.27 0.99
CA SER A 108 12.51 2.78 0.98
C SER A 108 11.59 3.68 1.80
N SER A 109 10.39 3.93 1.27
CA SER A 109 9.37 4.76 1.90
C SER A 109 8.45 3.93 2.77
N VAL A 110 7.81 4.60 3.73
CA VAL A 110 6.81 3.98 4.59
C VAL A 110 5.53 4.81 4.55
N TYR A 111 4.39 4.14 4.46
CA TYR A 111 3.09 4.78 4.38
C TYR A 111 2.14 4.15 5.38
N HIS A 112 1.67 4.90 6.38
CA HIS A 112 0.71 4.40 7.35
C HIS A 112 -0.58 5.22 7.33
N TRP A 113 -1.68 4.57 6.94
CA TRP A 113 -3.00 5.19 6.87
C TRP A 113 -3.90 4.55 7.91
N THR A 114 -4.24 5.31 8.96
CA THR A 114 -5.02 4.83 10.11
C THR A 114 -6.26 5.70 10.35
N PRO A 115 -7.16 5.86 9.37
CA PRO A 115 -8.39 6.60 9.58
C PRO A 115 -9.42 5.77 10.37
N ASP A 116 -10.55 6.34 10.79
CA ASP A 116 -11.66 5.52 11.26
C ASP A 116 -12.28 4.77 10.06
N GLU A 117 -12.65 5.47 8.98
CA GLU A 117 -13.22 4.89 7.75
C GLU A 117 -12.27 4.99 6.54
N PHE A 118 -12.17 3.94 5.72
CA PHE A 118 -11.47 4.00 4.42
C PHE A 118 -12.41 3.63 3.25
N VAL A 119 -12.62 4.57 2.32
CA VAL A 119 -13.39 4.35 1.09
C VAL A 119 -12.60 4.79 -0.14
N ASN A 120 -12.43 3.89 -1.10
CA ASN A 120 -11.83 4.18 -2.39
C ASN A 120 -12.80 3.81 -3.53
N THR A 121 -13.21 4.79 -4.32
CA THR A 121 -13.93 4.58 -5.60
C THR A 121 -13.14 5.10 -6.80
N GLY A 122 -12.08 5.87 -6.56
CA GLY A 122 -11.16 6.36 -7.58
C GLY A 122 -9.97 5.43 -7.79
N ASN A 123 -8.78 5.99 -8.00
CA ASN A 123 -7.56 5.21 -8.17
C ASN A 123 -6.49 5.64 -7.17
N ILE A 124 -5.74 4.67 -6.66
CA ILE A 124 -4.60 4.90 -5.78
C ILE A 124 -3.39 4.18 -6.35
N TRP A 125 -2.25 4.85 -6.41
CA TRP A 125 -0.96 4.29 -6.78
C TRP A 125 0.04 4.50 -5.66
N PHE A 126 0.45 3.39 -5.07
CA PHE A 126 1.49 3.27 -4.06
C PHE A 126 2.76 2.81 -4.77
N LYS A 127 3.60 3.76 -5.17
CA LYS A 127 4.87 3.49 -5.85
C LYS A 127 6.03 3.78 -4.91
N GLY A 128 6.83 2.76 -4.63
CA GLY A 128 7.96 2.85 -3.73
C GLY A 128 9.23 2.28 -4.32
N LYS A 129 10.36 2.65 -3.73
CA LYS A 129 11.65 2.02 -4.04
C LYS A 129 11.67 0.58 -3.53
N GLY A 130 12.08 -0.37 -4.38
CA GLY A 130 12.26 -1.76 -3.97
C GLY A 130 13.66 -2.04 -3.46
N ASN A 131 14.70 -1.74 -4.23
CA ASN A 131 16.07 -2.24 -4.05
C ASN A 131 16.86 -1.76 -2.81
N VAL A 132 16.23 -1.12 -1.82
CA VAL A 132 16.87 -0.62 -0.59
C VAL A 132 16.05 -1.04 0.65
N GLY A 133 15.77 -2.34 0.76
CA GLY A 133 14.96 -2.91 1.85
C GLY A 133 13.46 -2.95 1.59
N GLY A 134 12.99 -2.43 0.45
CA GLY A 134 11.60 -2.38 0.02
C GLY A 134 10.73 -1.38 0.78
N SER A 135 9.88 -0.65 0.04
CA SER A 135 8.89 0.27 0.63
C SER A 135 7.71 -0.49 1.24
N SER A 136 7.21 0.01 2.37
CA SER A 136 6.12 -0.58 3.13
C SER A 136 4.90 0.32 3.18
N PHE A 137 3.72 -0.30 3.13
CA PHE A 137 2.45 0.41 3.05
C PHE A 137 1.41 -0.32 3.88
N ASP A 138 0.72 0.42 4.74
CA ASP A 138 -0.28 -0.12 5.65
C ASP A 138 -1.54 0.73 5.62
N ILE A 139 -2.65 0.12 5.20
CA ILE A 139 -3.99 0.67 5.36
C ILE A 139 -4.65 -0.11 6.51
N ASN A 140 -4.82 0.57 7.64
CA ASN A 140 -5.24 -0.01 8.90
C ASN A 140 -6.30 0.86 9.62
N PRO A 141 -7.49 1.04 9.03
CA PRO A 141 -8.57 1.78 9.66
C PRO A 141 -9.19 1.08 10.87
N PHE A 142 -9.93 1.84 11.69
CA PHE A 142 -10.69 1.30 12.82
C PHE A 142 -11.98 0.57 12.38
N ASP A 143 -12.67 1.08 11.35
CA ASP A 143 -13.87 0.50 10.75
C ASP A 143 -13.56 -0.22 9.42
N ASP A 144 -14.60 -0.47 8.61
CA ASP A 144 -14.51 -1.20 7.35
C ASP A 144 -13.61 -0.49 6.31
N VAL A 145 -12.94 -1.30 5.50
CA VAL A 145 -12.26 -0.88 4.27
C VAL A 145 -13.19 -1.18 3.10
N VAL A 146 -13.54 -0.19 2.30
CA VAL A 146 -14.33 -0.37 1.06
C VAL A 146 -13.56 0.12 -0.15
N ASN A 147 -13.15 -0.81 -1.02
CA ASN A 147 -12.53 -0.52 -2.31
C ASN A 147 -13.47 -0.91 -3.46
N ASN A 148 -14.03 0.08 -4.16
CA ASN A 148 -14.72 -0.07 -5.45
C ASN A 148 -13.88 0.43 -6.63
N GLY A 149 -12.76 1.11 -6.35
CA GLY A 149 -11.84 1.67 -7.33
C GLY A 149 -10.64 0.77 -7.64
N THR A 150 -9.50 1.36 -7.99
CA THR A 150 -8.24 0.61 -8.10
C THR A 150 -7.22 1.01 -7.04
N ILE A 151 -6.49 0.04 -6.52
CA ILE A 151 -5.32 0.24 -5.65
C ILE A 151 -4.13 -0.49 -6.29
N ASN A 152 -3.08 0.25 -6.62
CA ASN A 152 -1.91 -0.26 -7.32
C ASN A 152 -0.71 -0.19 -6.38
N TYR A 153 -0.15 -1.35 -6.05
CA TYR A 153 1.04 -1.49 -5.24
C TYR A 153 2.22 -1.86 -6.13
N VAL A 154 3.21 -0.96 -6.18
CA VAL A 154 4.33 -1.04 -7.12
C VAL A 154 5.62 -0.78 -6.38
N GLN A 155 6.57 -1.70 -6.48
CA GLN A 155 7.97 -1.38 -6.26
C GLN A 155 8.67 -1.17 -7.60
N CYS A 156 9.29 0.00 -7.76
CA CYS A 156 9.83 0.45 -9.05
C CYS A 156 11.08 -0.31 -9.47
N TYR A 157 11.77 -0.92 -8.50
CA TYR A 157 12.91 -1.80 -8.71
C TYR A 157 12.57 -3.16 -8.11
N SER A 158 12.95 -4.24 -8.79
CA SER A 158 12.68 -5.59 -8.31
C SER A 158 13.45 -5.86 -7.02
N ASN A 159 12.75 -6.37 -6.03
CA ASN A 159 13.31 -7.20 -4.99
C ASN A 159 12.99 -8.66 -5.33
N ASP A 160 13.92 -9.58 -5.10
CA ASP A 160 13.57 -11.00 -5.17
C ASP A 160 12.52 -11.30 -4.08
N PRO A 161 11.28 -11.71 -4.44
CA PRO A 161 10.22 -11.94 -3.47
C PRO A 161 10.53 -13.12 -2.52
N VAL A 162 11.58 -13.91 -2.80
CA VAL A 162 11.90 -15.15 -2.09
C VAL A 162 13.05 -14.98 -1.07
N GLY A 163 13.77 -13.86 -1.00
CA GLY A 163 15.03 -13.84 -0.22
C GLY A 163 15.63 -12.54 0.30
N GLY A 164 14.96 -11.38 0.27
CA GLY A 164 15.55 -10.10 0.70
C GLY A 164 14.68 -9.26 1.62
N LEU A 165 15.31 -8.59 2.60
CA LEU A 165 14.72 -7.65 3.58
C LEU A 165 13.65 -6.74 2.95
N PHE A 166 12.49 -6.67 3.62
CA PHE A 166 11.18 -6.60 2.98
C PHE A 166 10.48 -5.24 3.11
N GLY A 167 10.04 -4.72 1.97
CA GLY A 167 8.88 -3.85 1.91
C GLY A 167 7.63 -4.71 1.86
N ALA A 168 6.71 -4.47 2.79
CA ALA A 168 5.47 -5.24 2.91
C ALA A 168 4.26 -4.34 2.74
N PHE A 169 3.26 -4.87 2.05
CA PHE A 169 2.01 -4.18 1.78
C PHE A 169 0.89 -4.87 2.53
N PHE A 170 0.16 -4.10 3.31
CA PHE A 170 -0.90 -4.56 4.19
C PHE A 170 -2.20 -3.80 3.90
N ILE A 171 -3.31 -4.53 3.95
CA ILE A 171 -4.64 -3.97 4.08
C ILE A 171 -5.37 -4.79 5.13
N HIS A 172 -5.81 -4.14 6.19
CA HIS A 172 -6.56 -4.78 7.26
C HIS A 172 -7.31 -3.72 8.05
N THR A 173 -8.06 -4.16 9.04
CA THR A 173 -8.70 -3.28 10.02
C THR A 173 -8.03 -3.47 11.38
N GLN A 174 -8.26 -2.55 12.32
CA GLN A 174 -7.74 -2.70 13.69
C GLN A 174 -8.53 -3.70 14.52
N ASP A 175 -9.83 -3.89 14.21
CA ASP A 175 -10.68 -4.92 14.81
C ASP A 175 -11.33 -5.82 13.74
N PRO A 176 -10.56 -6.72 13.12
CA PRO A 176 -11.01 -7.70 12.13
C PRO A 176 -12.17 -8.61 12.58
N LEU A 177 -12.49 -8.70 13.87
CA LEU A 177 -13.66 -9.44 14.33
C LEU A 177 -14.98 -8.66 14.15
N LYS A 178 -14.90 -7.34 13.97
CA LYS A 178 -16.05 -6.45 13.81
C LYS A 178 -16.09 -5.77 12.44
N SER A 179 -14.93 -5.53 11.86
CA SER A 179 -14.77 -4.79 10.62
C SER A 179 -14.28 -5.70 9.51
N ILE A 180 -14.57 -5.37 8.25
CA ILE A 180 -14.22 -6.17 7.08
C ILE A 180 -13.37 -5.38 6.09
N VAL A 181 -12.59 -6.11 5.30
CA VAL A 181 -11.98 -5.58 4.08
C VAL A 181 -12.81 -6.02 2.88
N GLN A 182 -13.52 -5.09 2.27
CA GLN A 182 -14.30 -5.32 1.05
C GLN A 182 -13.61 -4.72 -0.18
N ASN A 183 -13.34 -5.58 -1.16
CA ASN A 183 -12.82 -5.23 -2.47
C ASN A 183 -13.82 -5.66 -3.56
N ASN A 184 -14.51 -4.69 -4.14
CA ASN A 184 -15.33 -4.86 -5.35
C ASN A 184 -14.63 -4.29 -6.61
N GLY A 185 -13.49 -3.62 -6.42
CA GLY A 185 -12.66 -3.04 -7.48
C GLY A 185 -11.44 -3.89 -7.81
N GLY A 186 -10.33 -3.24 -8.16
CA GLY A 186 -9.06 -3.88 -8.50
C GLY A 186 -7.96 -3.60 -7.49
N ILE A 187 -7.20 -4.63 -7.11
CA ILE A 187 -5.91 -4.52 -6.42
C ILE A 187 -4.86 -5.06 -7.38
N CYS A 188 -3.82 -4.27 -7.64
CA CYS A 188 -2.79 -4.57 -8.63
C CYS A 188 -1.42 -4.61 -7.99
N LEU A 189 -0.71 -5.73 -8.13
CA LEU A 189 0.56 -5.97 -7.45
C LEU A 189 1.70 -6.07 -8.47
N HIS A 190 2.79 -5.32 -8.29
CA HIS A 190 3.97 -5.38 -9.17
C HIS A 190 5.29 -5.24 -8.42
N ASN A 191 6.14 -6.27 -8.44
CA ASN A 191 7.38 -6.39 -7.67
C ASN A 191 7.18 -6.23 -6.14
N VAL A 192 6.02 -6.60 -5.62
CA VAL A 192 5.67 -6.41 -4.22
C VAL A 192 5.39 -7.72 -3.49
N LYS A 193 5.69 -7.75 -2.18
CA LYS A 193 5.12 -8.74 -1.26
C LYS A 193 3.87 -8.15 -0.61
N PHE A 194 2.69 -8.61 -1.01
CA PHE A 194 1.44 -8.23 -0.38
C PHE A 194 1.02 -9.28 0.64
N GLN A 195 0.89 -8.89 1.91
CA GLN A 195 0.48 -9.76 3.00
C GLN A 195 -0.97 -9.40 3.39
N ALA A 196 -1.91 -10.27 3.03
CA ALA A 196 -3.27 -10.16 3.54
C ALA A 196 -3.29 -10.66 4.99
N LEU A 197 -3.38 -9.72 5.95
CA LEU A 197 -3.53 -10.04 7.37
C LEU A 197 -4.99 -10.32 7.75
N GLN A 198 -5.92 -9.96 6.87
CA GLN A 198 -7.36 -10.17 7.01
C GLN A 198 -7.94 -10.65 5.67
N ASP A 199 -9.03 -11.41 5.74
CA ASP A 199 -9.77 -11.87 4.57
C ASP A 199 -10.27 -10.67 3.74
N ILE A 200 -9.86 -10.61 2.46
CA ILE A 200 -10.40 -9.66 1.49
C ILE A 200 -11.63 -10.27 0.82
N ARG A 201 -12.80 -9.67 1.03
CA ARG A 201 -14.11 -10.15 0.54
C ARG A 201 -14.64 -9.28 -0.59
N GLY A 202 -15.62 -9.77 -1.34
CA GLY A 202 -16.29 -9.01 -2.41
C GLY A 202 -16.00 -9.56 -3.81
N ASP A 203 -16.57 -8.92 -4.83
CA ASP A 203 -16.57 -9.42 -6.22
C ASP A 203 -15.38 -8.89 -7.06
N GLY A 204 -14.47 -8.16 -6.44
CA GLY A 204 -13.34 -7.53 -7.10
C GLY A 204 -12.22 -8.51 -7.49
N CYS A 205 -11.10 -7.95 -7.93
CA CYS A 205 -9.93 -8.72 -8.35
C CYS A 205 -8.65 -8.30 -7.63
N VAL A 206 -7.82 -9.29 -7.29
CA VAL A 206 -6.41 -9.11 -6.94
C VAL A 206 -5.56 -9.65 -8.09
N THR A 207 -4.91 -8.77 -8.84
CA THR A 207 -3.99 -9.14 -9.93
C THR A 207 -2.57 -9.21 -9.41
N ILE A 208 -2.01 -10.42 -9.41
CA ILE A 208 -0.61 -10.68 -9.10
C ILE A 208 0.18 -10.49 -10.40
N GLY A 209 0.94 -9.39 -10.48
CA GLY A 209 1.75 -9.02 -11.62
C GLY A 209 3.14 -9.66 -11.62
N GLU A 210 4.01 -9.05 -12.42
CA GLU A 210 5.43 -9.42 -12.50
C GLU A 210 6.11 -9.22 -11.15
N GLY A 211 6.88 -10.23 -10.73
CA GLY A 211 7.69 -10.21 -9.49
C GLY A 211 6.90 -10.05 -8.20
N ALA A 212 5.57 -10.12 -8.27
CA ALA A 212 4.69 -9.90 -7.14
C ALA A 212 4.30 -11.22 -6.48
N GLY A 213 4.10 -11.16 -5.16
CA GLY A 213 3.55 -12.25 -4.38
C GLY A 213 2.35 -11.80 -3.55
N TYR A 214 1.30 -12.62 -3.56
CA TYR A 214 0.14 -12.47 -2.69
C TYR A 214 0.19 -13.54 -1.59
N PHE A 215 0.40 -13.10 -0.36
CA PHE A 215 0.62 -13.94 0.81
C PHE A 215 -0.67 -13.92 1.64
N LEU A 216 -1.41 -15.01 1.55
CA LEU A 216 -2.55 -15.30 2.42
C LEU A 216 -2.01 -15.83 3.75
N GLU A 217 -1.53 -14.89 4.56
CA GLU A 217 -0.98 -15.17 5.87
C GLU A 217 -2.05 -15.07 6.94
N VAL A 218 -1.95 -15.87 7.98
CA VAL A 218 -2.94 -15.87 9.06
C VAL A 218 -2.66 -14.72 10.01
N GLY A 219 -3.25 -13.55 9.78
CA GLY A 219 -3.32 -12.49 10.78
C GLY A 219 -4.41 -12.76 11.82
N ALA A 220 -4.35 -13.88 12.56
CA ALA A 220 -5.05 -14.16 13.83
C ALA A 220 -6.57 -13.85 14.01
N LEU A 221 -7.33 -13.31 13.05
CA LEU A 221 -8.54 -12.57 13.39
C LEU A 221 -9.78 -12.71 12.47
N THR A 222 -9.76 -13.44 11.35
CA THR A 222 -11.00 -13.77 10.61
C THR A 222 -11.10 -15.22 10.09
N SER A 223 -12.21 -15.85 10.46
CA SER A 223 -13.00 -16.88 9.73
C SER A 223 -12.38 -18.12 9.07
N ALA A 224 -11.30 -18.72 9.58
CA ALA A 224 -11.11 -20.17 9.34
C ALA A 224 -12.15 -21.07 10.07
N LYS A 225 -13.01 -20.50 10.93
CA LYS A 225 -14.01 -21.24 11.71
C LYS A 225 -15.37 -21.41 11.02
N ASP A 226 -15.72 -20.61 10.00
CA ASP A 226 -17.09 -20.55 9.46
C ASP A 226 -17.23 -20.91 7.96
N GLY A 227 -16.23 -21.56 7.36
CA GLY A 227 -16.42 -22.36 6.13
C GLY A 227 -16.07 -21.73 4.78
N SER A 228 -15.60 -20.48 4.71
CA SER A 228 -14.90 -19.94 3.53
C SER A 228 -14.05 -18.73 3.93
N VAL A 229 -12.76 -18.75 3.57
CA VAL A 229 -11.80 -17.73 4.01
C VAL A 229 -11.85 -16.50 3.10
N MET A 230 -12.05 -16.66 1.80
CA MET A 230 -12.41 -15.56 0.89
C MET A 230 -13.86 -15.77 0.44
N ASN A 231 -14.72 -14.77 0.57
CA ASN A 231 -16.10 -14.86 0.10
C ASN A 231 -16.23 -14.11 -1.23
N GLY A 232 -15.96 -14.82 -2.33
CA GLY A 232 -16.00 -14.27 -3.68
C GLY A 232 -14.66 -13.73 -4.20
N GLY A 233 -14.76 -13.03 -5.33
CA GLY A 233 -13.63 -12.34 -5.96
C GLY A 233 -12.75 -13.24 -6.83
N THR A 234 -11.77 -12.60 -7.48
CA THR A 234 -10.81 -13.29 -8.36
C THR A 234 -9.37 -12.95 -7.96
N ILE A 235 -8.53 -13.97 -7.81
CA ILE A 235 -7.08 -13.82 -7.77
C ILE A 235 -6.57 -14.15 -9.17
N TYR A 236 -5.95 -13.20 -9.86
CA TYR A 236 -5.44 -13.41 -11.20
C TYR A 236 -3.92 -13.40 -11.21
N MET A 237 -3.33 -14.56 -11.50
CA MET A 237 -1.88 -14.73 -11.66
C MET A 237 -1.50 -14.34 -13.09
N SER A 238 -1.12 -13.07 -13.26
CA SER A 238 -1.01 -12.46 -14.59
C SER A 238 0.38 -12.60 -15.24
N ALA A 239 1.41 -12.94 -14.46
CA ALA A 239 2.78 -13.12 -14.93
C ALA A 239 3.32 -14.53 -14.61
N SER A 240 4.41 -14.92 -15.27
CA SER A 240 5.07 -16.22 -15.07
C SER A 240 5.84 -16.34 -13.77
N ASN A 241 6.18 -15.24 -13.12
CA ASN A 241 6.85 -15.20 -11.81
C ASN A 241 5.90 -14.70 -10.70
N SER A 242 4.59 -14.69 -10.96
CA SER A 242 3.59 -14.43 -9.92
C SER A 242 3.61 -15.54 -8.87
N HIS A 243 3.38 -15.16 -7.62
CA HIS A 243 3.44 -16.08 -6.50
C HIS A 243 2.18 -15.94 -5.63
N LEU A 244 1.39 -16.99 -5.47
CA LEU A 244 0.34 -17.05 -4.47
C LEU A 244 0.81 -17.95 -3.32
N ARG A 245 0.91 -17.43 -2.11
CA ARG A 245 1.23 -18.23 -0.92
C ARG A 245 0.01 -18.38 -0.03
N ILE A 246 -0.24 -19.60 0.43
CA ILE A 246 -1.38 -19.95 1.28
C ILE A 246 -0.87 -20.63 2.55
N ASP A 247 -1.14 -20.02 3.70
CA ASP A 247 -0.77 -20.60 4.98
C ASP A 247 -1.65 -21.80 5.39
N GLU A 248 -1.12 -22.65 6.26
CA GLU A 248 -1.74 -23.92 6.66
C GLU A 248 -3.15 -23.79 7.24
N SER A 249 -3.52 -22.64 7.82
CA SER A 249 -4.82 -22.50 8.47
C SER A 249 -5.99 -22.50 7.49
N TYR A 250 -5.76 -22.11 6.23
CA TYR A 250 -6.78 -22.11 5.18
C TYR A 250 -7.28 -23.53 4.89
N PHE A 251 -6.44 -24.55 5.09
CA PHE A 251 -6.80 -25.96 4.90
C PHE A 251 -7.84 -26.47 5.91
N LYS A 252 -8.11 -25.74 6.99
CA LYS A 252 -9.21 -26.05 7.92
C LYS A 252 -10.58 -25.64 7.37
N ALA A 253 -10.62 -24.64 6.49
CA ALA A 253 -11.86 -24.16 5.88
C ALA A 253 -12.37 -25.10 4.77
N GLY A 254 -11.51 -25.94 4.20
CA GLY A 254 -11.86 -26.88 3.13
C GLY A 254 -11.94 -26.25 1.75
N THR A 255 -12.30 -24.98 1.63
CA THR A 255 -12.35 -24.23 0.37
C THR A 255 -11.75 -22.83 0.52
N LEU A 256 -11.07 -22.35 -0.52
CA LEU A 256 -10.53 -20.99 -0.55
C LEU A 256 -11.64 -19.94 -0.70
N GLY A 257 -12.64 -20.24 -1.54
CA GLY A 257 -13.79 -19.39 -1.85
C GLY A 257 -13.55 -18.23 -2.83
N ALA A 258 -12.30 -17.94 -3.19
CA ALA A 258 -11.95 -17.10 -4.34
C ALA A 258 -11.72 -17.94 -5.61
N TYR A 259 -11.99 -17.36 -6.78
CA TYR A 259 -11.58 -17.94 -8.06
C TYR A 259 -10.12 -17.59 -8.36
N VAL A 260 -9.28 -18.58 -8.70
CA VAL A 260 -7.86 -18.36 -9.05
C VAL A 260 -7.67 -18.54 -10.55
N ALA A 261 -7.48 -17.43 -11.26
CA ALA A 261 -7.28 -17.42 -12.70
C ALA A 261 -5.79 -17.32 -13.07
N GLY A 262 -5.43 -17.83 -14.25
CA GLY A 262 -4.09 -17.64 -14.83
C GLY A 262 -3.01 -18.57 -14.24
N PHE A 263 -3.38 -19.54 -13.41
CA PHE A 263 -2.42 -20.51 -12.87
C PHE A 263 -1.78 -21.35 -13.99
N GLY A 264 -0.46 -21.35 -14.10
CA GLY A 264 0.30 -21.95 -15.20
C GLY A 264 1.42 -21.04 -15.72
N ASN A 265 2.08 -21.42 -16.82
CA ASN A 265 3.17 -20.64 -17.43
C ASN A 265 4.30 -20.24 -16.45
N GLY A 266 4.59 -21.09 -15.46
CA GLY A 266 5.71 -20.90 -14.53
C GLY A 266 5.36 -20.26 -13.18
N ASN A 267 4.18 -19.66 -13.04
CA ASN A 267 3.75 -19.14 -11.74
C ASN A 267 3.43 -20.28 -10.76
N ILE A 268 3.43 -19.94 -9.47
CA ILE A 268 3.40 -20.95 -8.40
C ILE A 268 2.32 -20.66 -7.37
N ILE A 269 1.75 -21.74 -6.84
CA ILE A 269 1.01 -21.72 -5.58
C ILE A 269 1.90 -22.35 -4.52
N GLU A 270 2.37 -21.57 -3.55
CA GLU A 270 3.09 -22.04 -2.38
C GLU A 270 2.11 -22.33 -1.25
N VAL A 271 2.36 -23.40 -0.52
CA VAL A 271 1.61 -23.77 0.68
C VAL A 271 2.58 -23.96 1.83
N ASN A 272 2.19 -23.45 3.00
CA ASN A 272 2.88 -23.81 4.23
C ASN A 272 2.36 -25.18 4.70
N GLY A 273 3.21 -26.22 4.64
CA GLY A 273 2.86 -27.57 5.01
C GLY A 273 3.23 -28.64 3.99
N ILE A 274 3.41 -29.86 4.48
CA ILE A 274 3.79 -31.01 3.64
C ILE A 274 2.60 -31.43 2.77
N ILE A 275 2.71 -31.20 1.46
CA ILE A 275 1.75 -31.69 0.47
C ILE A 275 1.78 -33.23 0.45
N THR A 276 0.61 -33.82 0.60
CA THR A 276 0.37 -35.26 0.51
C THR A 276 -0.36 -35.64 -0.77
N THR A 277 -1.16 -34.73 -1.32
CA THR A 277 -1.94 -34.98 -2.54
C THR A 277 -2.21 -33.66 -3.27
N VAL A 278 -2.15 -33.71 -4.60
CA VAL A 278 -2.62 -32.66 -5.50
C VAL A 278 -3.47 -33.35 -6.55
N ASP A 279 -4.77 -33.06 -6.55
CA ASP A 279 -5.73 -33.60 -7.49
C ASP A 279 -6.46 -32.46 -8.20
N TYR A 280 -6.81 -32.67 -9.47
CA TYR A 280 -7.64 -31.75 -10.22
C TYR A 280 -8.87 -32.45 -10.76
N ASN A 281 -10.05 -31.87 -10.51
CA ASN A 281 -11.32 -32.36 -11.04
C ASN A 281 -12.28 -31.20 -11.35
N ASP A 282 -12.74 -31.15 -12.60
CA ASP A 282 -13.80 -30.24 -13.09
C ASP A 282 -13.67 -28.79 -12.59
N GLY A 283 -12.45 -28.24 -12.74
CA GLY A 283 -12.16 -26.86 -12.36
C GLY A 283 -11.68 -26.64 -10.93
N ASN A 284 -11.73 -27.66 -10.07
CA ASN A 284 -11.22 -27.56 -8.71
C ASN A 284 -9.88 -28.27 -8.58
N LEU A 285 -8.87 -27.51 -8.15
CA LEU A 285 -7.58 -28.01 -7.69
C LEU A 285 -7.67 -28.28 -6.20
N ARG A 286 -7.61 -29.55 -5.81
CA ARG A 286 -7.57 -29.98 -4.42
C ARG A 286 -6.14 -30.21 -4.00
N ILE A 287 -5.70 -29.45 -3.00
CA ILE A 287 -4.38 -29.63 -2.37
C ILE A 287 -4.63 -30.19 -0.97
N CYS A 288 -4.03 -31.32 -0.62
CA CYS A 288 -4.08 -31.86 0.73
C CYS A 288 -2.69 -31.80 1.38
N ILE A 289 -2.65 -31.26 2.58
CA ILE A 289 -1.51 -31.34 3.49
C ILE A 289 -1.84 -32.31 4.63
N VAL A 290 -0.86 -32.61 5.47
CA VAL A 290 -1.02 -33.52 6.63
C VAL A 290 -2.23 -33.16 7.52
N PHE A 291 -2.58 -31.88 7.63
CA PHE A 291 -3.61 -31.37 8.55
C PHE A 291 -4.94 -30.98 7.89
N GLY A 292 -5.12 -31.18 6.59
CA GLY A 292 -6.36 -30.84 5.91
C GLY A 292 -6.24 -30.77 4.39
N CYS A 293 -7.35 -30.50 3.73
CA CYS A 293 -7.41 -30.26 2.29
C CYS A 293 -8.03 -28.91 2.00
N LEU A 294 -7.59 -28.28 0.92
CA LEU A 294 -8.11 -27.04 0.41
C LEU A 294 -8.50 -27.24 -1.06
N ASP A 295 -9.76 -26.98 -1.37
CA ASP A 295 -10.29 -26.93 -2.72
C ASP A 295 -10.18 -25.48 -3.24
N ILE A 296 -9.46 -25.30 -4.34
CA ILE A 296 -9.23 -24.03 -5.04
C ILE A 296 -9.89 -24.12 -6.41
N ASN A 297 -10.84 -23.23 -6.69
CA ASN A 297 -11.43 -23.15 -8.02
C ASN A 297 -10.46 -22.43 -8.97
N ILE A 298 -9.83 -23.18 -9.89
CA ILE A 298 -8.95 -22.65 -10.95
C ILE A 298 -9.61 -22.65 -12.33
N GLY A 299 -10.81 -23.22 -12.44
CA GLY A 299 -11.59 -23.29 -13.67
C GLY A 299 -11.25 -24.50 -14.54
N PRO A 300 -12.15 -24.86 -15.48
CA PRO A 300 -12.05 -26.08 -16.26
C PRO A 300 -10.90 -26.06 -17.28
N GLY A 301 -10.56 -27.25 -17.81
CA GLY A 301 -9.67 -27.40 -18.97
C GLY A 301 -8.19 -27.66 -18.66
N TYR A 302 -7.81 -27.78 -17.38
CA TYR A 302 -6.46 -28.18 -17.02
C TYR A 302 -6.26 -29.68 -17.26
N ASP A 303 -5.06 -30.07 -17.68
CA ASP A 303 -4.67 -31.48 -17.77
C ASP A 303 -4.11 -31.96 -16.42
N PRO A 304 -4.76 -32.92 -15.72
CA PRO A 304 -4.28 -33.44 -14.44
C PRO A 304 -2.82 -33.94 -14.47
N SER A 305 -2.33 -34.40 -15.62
CA SER A 305 -0.98 -34.95 -15.75
C SER A 305 0.15 -33.91 -15.76
N LEU A 306 -0.19 -32.62 -15.87
CA LEU A 306 0.78 -31.51 -15.88
C LEU A 306 0.93 -30.84 -14.52
N PHE A 307 0.21 -31.28 -13.49
CA PHE A 307 0.42 -30.79 -12.13
C PHE A 307 1.61 -31.49 -11.49
N GLU A 308 2.49 -30.68 -10.90
CA GLU A 308 3.61 -31.14 -10.11
C GLU A 308 3.62 -30.43 -8.76
N HIS A 309 4.18 -31.10 -7.76
CA HIS A 309 4.50 -30.45 -6.50
C HIS A 309 5.91 -30.79 -6.04
N SER A 310 6.57 -29.82 -5.40
CA SER A 310 7.93 -29.98 -4.90
C SER A 310 8.16 -29.20 -3.62
N MET A 311 9.10 -29.66 -2.81
CA MET A 311 9.58 -28.93 -1.64
C MET A 311 10.54 -27.83 -2.09
N ILE A 312 10.37 -26.60 -1.59
CA ILE A 312 11.28 -25.47 -1.87
C ILE A 312 12.37 -25.34 -0.81
N GLY A 313 12.16 -25.94 0.36
CA GLY A 313 13.11 -25.96 1.47
C GLY A 313 12.45 -25.53 2.78
N GLN A 314 13.22 -25.57 3.86
CA GLN A 314 12.80 -25.04 5.16
C GLN A 314 13.35 -23.62 5.27
N LEU A 315 12.49 -22.60 5.33
CA LEU A 315 12.94 -21.23 5.62
C LEU A 315 13.40 -21.18 7.09
N ILE A 316 14.49 -20.46 7.37
CA ILE A 316 15.04 -20.36 8.74
C ILE A 316 13.97 -19.78 9.67
N GLY A 317 13.55 -20.55 10.67
CA GLY A 317 12.50 -20.16 11.62
C GLY A 317 11.12 -20.77 11.35
N ASP A 318 10.92 -21.47 10.22
CA ASP A 318 9.70 -22.23 9.94
C ASP A 318 9.90 -23.72 10.31
N SER A 319 9.02 -24.24 11.17
CA SER A 319 9.02 -25.66 11.55
C SER A 319 8.37 -26.56 10.50
N ALA A 320 7.60 -25.99 9.57
CA ALA A 320 7.00 -26.68 8.46
C ALA A 320 7.80 -26.43 7.16
N GLY A 321 7.84 -27.43 6.28
CA GLY A 321 8.45 -27.25 4.96
C GLY A 321 7.53 -26.44 4.05
N HIS A 322 8.10 -25.57 3.22
CA HIS A 322 7.36 -24.91 2.14
C HIS A 322 7.32 -25.81 0.92
N TYR A 323 6.11 -26.00 0.40
CA TYR A 323 5.87 -26.77 -0.81
C TYR A 323 5.21 -25.90 -1.85
N THR A 324 5.45 -26.21 -3.12
CA THR A 324 4.77 -25.55 -4.23
C THR A 324 4.01 -26.52 -5.07
N VAL A 325 2.91 -26.05 -5.63
CA VAL A 325 2.20 -26.65 -6.74
C VAL A 325 2.49 -25.82 -7.98
N LYS A 326 2.81 -26.51 -9.07
CA LYS A 326 3.05 -25.96 -10.40
C LYS A 326 2.16 -26.65 -11.40
N TYR A 327 1.77 -25.90 -12.43
CA TYR A 327 1.15 -26.47 -13.61
C TYR A 327 2.08 -26.24 -14.81
N ASN A 328 2.60 -27.32 -15.39
CA ASN A 328 3.58 -27.31 -16.48
C ASN A 328 2.90 -27.15 -17.86
N GLY A 329 1.94 -26.23 -17.94
CA GLY A 329 1.25 -25.88 -19.17
C GLY A 329 0.77 -24.42 -19.13
N ALA A 330 0.17 -23.97 -20.23
CA ALA A 330 -0.49 -22.68 -20.26
C ALA A 330 -1.86 -22.76 -19.56
N PRO A 331 -2.28 -21.71 -18.81
CA PRO A 331 -3.63 -21.66 -18.26
C PRO A 331 -4.66 -21.81 -19.39
N PRO A 332 -5.67 -22.68 -19.26
CA PRO A 332 -6.67 -22.93 -20.30
C PRO A 332 -7.53 -21.70 -20.62
N SER A 333 -7.70 -20.81 -19.64
CA SER A 333 -8.47 -19.59 -19.76
C SER A 333 -7.57 -18.36 -19.68
N GLY A 334 -7.93 -17.33 -20.46
CA GLY A 334 -7.25 -16.04 -20.44
C GLY A 334 -7.65 -15.18 -19.23
N ARG A 335 -7.35 -13.88 -19.33
CA ARG A 335 -7.70 -12.89 -18.31
C ARG A 335 -9.21 -12.84 -18.06
N PRO A 336 -9.69 -12.98 -16.80
CA PRO A 336 -11.09 -12.80 -16.45
C PRO A 336 -11.55 -11.35 -16.64
N SER A 337 -12.84 -11.15 -16.98
CA SER A 337 -13.42 -9.80 -17.09
C SER A 337 -13.50 -9.06 -15.75
N SER A 338 -13.55 -9.78 -14.63
CA SER A 338 -13.46 -9.23 -13.27
C SER A 338 -12.08 -8.61 -12.96
N CYS A 339 -11.05 -8.96 -13.75
CA CYS A 339 -9.67 -8.50 -13.59
C CYS A 339 -9.25 -7.66 -14.80
N PRO A 340 -9.67 -6.39 -14.91
CA PRO A 340 -9.22 -5.51 -15.98
C PRO A 340 -7.70 -5.26 -15.92
N VAL A 341 -7.14 -4.69 -17.00
CA VAL A 341 -5.74 -4.26 -17.02
C VAL A 341 -5.52 -3.23 -15.90
N CYS A 342 -4.47 -3.43 -15.10
CA CYS A 342 -4.05 -2.46 -14.09
C CYS A 342 -3.72 -1.11 -14.75
N PRO A 343 -4.32 0.00 -14.31
CA PRO A 343 -4.08 1.30 -14.91
C PRO A 343 -2.68 1.82 -14.57
N SER A 344 -2.03 2.45 -15.53
CA SER A 344 -0.81 3.22 -15.28
C SER A 344 -1.13 4.45 -14.44
N ALA A 345 -0.21 4.84 -13.55
CA ALA A 345 -0.34 6.09 -12.79
C ALA A 345 -0.40 7.30 -13.75
N PRO A 346 -1.29 8.27 -13.51
CA PRO A 346 -1.28 9.53 -14.25
C PRO A 346 0.06 10.23 -14.02
N SER A 347 0.50 10.97 -15.03
CA SER A 347 1.70 11.80 -14.89
C SER A 347 1.38 12.96 -13.96
N GLY A 348 2.19 13.14 -12.93
CA GLY A 348 2.08 14.32 -12.07
C GLY A 348 2.30 15.63 -12.83
N PRO A 349 1.78 16.74 -12.32
CA PRO A 349 1.97 18.06 -12.92
C PRO A 349 3.46 18.37 -13.05
N SER A 350 3.89 18.77 -14.25
CA SER A 350 5.29 19.13 -14.50
C SER A 350 5.67 20.37 -13.69
N LEU A 351 6.83 20.34 -13.05
CA LEU A 351 7.41 21.45 -12.27
C LEU A 351 7.89 22.63 -13.15
N SER A 352 7.25 22.88 -14.29
CA SER A 352 7.51 24.09 -15.06
C SER A 352 7.08 25.30 -14.23
N GLN A 353 8.05 26.15 -13.86
CA GLN A 353 7.83 27.41 -13.18
C GLN A 353 6.81 28.26 -13.97
N SER A 354 5.54 28.20 -13.59
CA SER A 354 4.57 29.22 -13.97
C SER A 354 4.71 30.37 -12.97
N SER A 355 5.78 31.16 -13.11
CA SER A 355 5.76 32.55 -12.69
C SER A 355 4.87 33.29 -13.69
N SER A 356 3.55 33.21 -13.51
CA SER A 356 2.67 34.21 -14.08
C SER A 356 2.72 35.40 -13.12
N ASP A 357 3.58 36.35 -13.48
CA ASP A 357 3.62 37.70 -12.94
C ASP A 357 2.19 38.23 -12.76
N ARG A 358 1.84 38.53 -11.50
CA ARG A 358 0.87 39.59 -11.23
C ARG A 358 1.67 40.79 -10.77
N ASP A 359 2.07 41.58 -11.75
CA ASP A 359 2.31 43.01 -11.57
C ASP A 359 1.05 43.60 -10.92
N ASP A 360 1.09 43.82 -9.62
CA ASP A 360 0.22 44.79 -8.98
C ASP A 360 1.09 45.90 -8.41
N SER A 361 0.97 47.04 -9.05
CA SER A 361 1.77 48.23 -8.86
C SER A 361 1.03 49.15 -7.90
N ASP A 362 1.41 49.16 -6.62
CA ASP A 362 1.57 50.40 -5.84
C ASP A 362 2.00 50.10 -4.39
N SER A 363 3.20 50.52 -4.00
CA SER A 363 3.41 51.42 -2.85
C SER A 363 4.89 51.57 -2.46
N LYS A 364 5.41 52.75 -2.80
CA LYS A 364 6.34 53.61 -2.03
C LYS A 364 7.52 52.96 -1.29
N SER A 365 8.67 53.14 -1.93
CA SER A 365 10.05 53.22 -1.41
C SER A 365 10.22 53.76 0.02
N VAL A 366 11.00 53.02 0.82
CA VAL A 366 11.98 53.59 1.76
C VAL A 366 13.27 52.76 1.70
N SER A 367 14.36 53.43 1.32
CA SER A 367 15.73 52.92 1.31
C SER A 367 16.22 52.48 2.68
N GLY A 368 16.96 51.37 2.73
CA GLY A 368 17.80 50.99 3.86
C GLY A 368 18.74 49.86 3.47
N SER A 369 19.94 50.21 2.98
CA SER A 369 20.98 49.25 2.63
C SER A 369 21.77 48.82 3.88
N THR A 370 21.94 47.52 4.07
CA THR A 370 23.17 46.95 4.66
C THR A 370 23.36 45.56 4.08
N GLY A 371 24.41 45.41 3.27
CA GLY A 371 24.81 44.13 2.70
C GLY A 371 25.40 43.21 3.76
N ILE A 372 25.10 41.92 3.65
CA ILE A 372 25.81 40.86 4.36
C ILE A 372 26.19 39.79 3.33
N THR A 373 27.49 39.57 3.28
CA THR A 373 28.26 38.73 2.36
C THR A 373 27.91 37.25 2.49
N ALA A 374 27.72 36.60 1.34
CA ALA A 374 27.58 35.15 1.24
C ALA A 374 28.87 34.44 1.67
N SER A 375 28.74 33.42 2.52
CA SER A 375 29.83 32.50 2.84
C SER A 375 29.59 31.16 2.15
N THR A 376 30.56 30.78 1.33
CA THR A 376 30.70 29.53 0.58
C THR A 376 30.89 28.35 1.53
N PHE A 377 30.13 27.27 1.37
CA PHE A 377 30.40 26.01 2.05
C PHE A 377 31.40 25.18 1.22
N THR A 378 32.52 24.83 1.86
CA THR A 378 33.58 23.99 1.29
C THR A 378 33.21 22.51 1.47
N THR A 379 33.24 21.77 0.37
CA THR A 379 33.09 20.31 0.31
C THR A 379 34.26 19.61 1.04
N VAL A 380 33.97 18.71 1.97
CA VAL A 380 34.98 17.83 2.59
C VAL A 380 34.89 16.46 1.93
N THR A 381 35.89 16.14 1.10
CA THR A 381 36.16 14.78 0.61
C THR A 381 36.81 13.95 1.71
N LEU A 382 36.17 12.84 2.10
CA LEU A 382 36.75 11.80 2.95
C LEU A 382 37.37 10.71 2.08
N SER A 383 38.70 10.66 2.07
CA SER A 383 39.50 9.57 1.52
C SER A 383 39.53 8.40 2.50
N GLY A 384 39.15 7.21 2.02
CA GLY A 384 39.11 5.97 2.82
C GLY A 384 40.51 5.39 3.11
N PRO A 385 40.66 4.59 4.18
CA PRO A 385 41.88 3.84 4.41
C PRO A 385 41.88 2.49 3.69
N SER A 386 43.00 2.24 3.01
CA SER A 386 43.43 0.99 2.39
C SER A 386 43.58 -0.13 3.42
N ALA A 387 43.32 -1.35 2.95
CA ALA A 387 43.60 -2.60 3.64
C ALA A 387 45.06 -2.70 4.08
N ASP A 388 45.28 -3.22 5.29
CA ASP A 388 46.55 -3.85 5.63
C ASP A 388 46.30 -5.17 6.37
N THR A 389 47.12 -6.15 5.99
CA THR A 389 47.00 -7.56 6.34
C THR A 389 47.95 -7.82 7.51
N THR A 390 47.51 -8.48 8.58
CA THR A 390 48.48 -9.05 9.53
C THR A 390 47.95 -10.35 10.15
N THR A 391 48.63 -11.43 9.79
CA THR A 391 48.59 -12.77 10.38
C THR A 391 49.21 -12.75 11.78
N VAL A 392 48.60 -13.45 12.74
CA VAL A 392 49.30 -13.96 13.93
C VAL A 392 48.86 -15.40 14.19
N VAL A 393 49.87 -16.19 14.53
CA VAL A 393 49.95 -17.64 14.79
C VAL A 393 48.96 -18.13 15.84
#